data_AF-A0A7Y0AVQ1-F1
#
_entry.id   AF-A0A7Y0AVQ1-F1
#
_cell.length_a   1.000
_cell.length_b   1.000
_cell.length_c   1.000
_cell.angle_alpha   90.00
_cell.angle_beta   90.00
_cell.angle_gamma   90.00
#
_symmetry.space_group_name_H-M   'P 1'
#
loop_
_entity.id
_entity.type
_entity.pdbx_description
1 polymer ?
#
loop_
_entity_poly.entity_id
_entity_poly.type
_entity_poly.pdbx_seq_one_letter_code
_entity_poly.pdbx_strand_id
1 'polypeptide(L)' 'MEQIRHLFTAVGVLTLVVGLVWVAHGTGTIHLPFTGFMPKDSVWTINGSLVVIFGLVTLVGARRLLRDHDKPAA' A
#
# COMPACT_ATOMS: atom_id res chain seq x y z
N MET A 1 -19.82 -6.98 7.39
CA MET A 1 -19.07 -5.77 6.93
C MET A 1 -17.76 -5.56 7.68
N GLU A 2 -17.73 -5.79 9.00
CA GLU A 2 -16.53 -5.58 9.82
C GLU A 2 -15.32 -6.45 9.41
N GLN A 3 -15.49 -7.74 9.13
CA GLN A 3 -14.40 -8.61 8.65
C GLN A 3 -13.80 -8.12 7.33
N ILE A 4 -14.62 -7.68 6.38
CA ILE A 4 -14.18 -7.14 5.09
C ILE A 4 -13.39 -5.84 5.33
N ARG A 5 -13.86 -4.97 6.23
CA ARG A 5 -13.15 -3.74 6.62
C ARG A 5 -11.78 -4.05 7.21
N HIS A 6 -11.69 -5.03 8.11
CA HIS A 6 -10.42 -5.46 8.70
C HIS A 6 -9.47 -6.02 7.64
N LEU A 7 -9.97 -6.86 6.73
CA LEU A 7 -9.17 -7.43 5.66
C LEU A 7 -8.61 -6.33 4.73
N PHE A 8 -9.47 -5.43 4.24
CA PHE A 8 -9.04 -4.34 3.38
C PHE A 8 -8.07 -3.38 4.08
N THR A 9 -8.26 -3.16 5.38
CA THR A 9 -7.33 -2.35 6.17
C THR A 9 -5.98 -3.05 6.29
N ALA A 10 -5.95 -4.34 6.62
CA ALA A 10 -4.72 -5.11 6.74
C ALA A 10 -3.96 -5.19 5.42
N VAL A 11 -4.65 -5.51 4.32
CA VAL A 11 -4.08 -5.55 2.97
C VAL A 11 -3.56 -4.17 2.55
N GLY A 12 -4.33 -3.11 2.79
CA GLY A 12 -3.94 -1.74 2.49
C GLY A 12 -2.68 -1.31 3.24
N VAL A 13 -2.60 -1.61 4.55
CA VAL A 13 -1.40 -1.32 5.37
C VAL A 13 -0.19 -2.10 4.86
N LEU A 14 -0.33 -3.41 4.65
CA LEU A 14 0.77 -4.24 4.19
C LEU A 14 1.32 -3.76 2.84
N THR A 15 0.41 -3.46 1.90
CA THR A 15 0.77 -2.95 0.58
C THR A 15 1.50 -1.62 0.68
N LEU A 16 1.02 -0.72 1.52
CA LEU A 16 1.64 0.59 1.74
C LEU A 16 3.06 0.46 2.32
N VAL A 17 3.26 -0.43 3.30
CA VAL A 17 4.58 -0.71 3.88
C VAL A 17 5.53 -1.27 2.83
N VAL A 18 5.10 -2.26 2.04
CA VAL A 18 5.92 -2.84 0.95
C VAL A 18 6.33 -1.77 -0.06
N GLY A 19 5.38 -0.93 -0.49
CA GLY A 19 5.68 0.17 -1.40
C GLY A 19 6.70 1.15 -0.83
N LEU A 20 6.57 1.53 0.45
CA LEU A 20 7.53 2.42 1.11
C LEU A 20 8.93 1.79 1.21
N VAL A 21 9.02 0.50 1.50
CA VAL A 21 10.30 -0.24 1.51
C VAL A 21 10.94 -0.21 0.13
N TRP A 22 10.16 -0.40 -0.94
CA TRP A 22 10.66 -0.34 -2.31
C TRP A 22 11.12 1.07 -2.70
N VAL A 23 10.37 2.11 -2.33
CA VAL A 23 10.79 3.50 -2.53
C VAL A 23 12.09 3.78 -1.77
N ALA A 24 12.14 3.45 -0.48
CA ALA A 24 13.33 3.64 0.35
C ALA A 24 14.55 2.91 -0.21
N HIS A 25 14.35 1.75 -0.83
CA HIS A 25 15.42 1.04 -1.50
C HIS A 25 15.86 1.74 -2.79
N GLY A 26 14.91 2.10 -3.65
CA GLY A 26 15.20 2.78 -4.91
C GLY A 26 15.76 4.20 -4.75
N THR A 27 15.55 4.85 -3.61
CA THR A 27 16.16 6.15 -3.29
C THR A 27 17.52 6.02 -2.59
N GLY A 28 17.98 4.80 -2.32
CA GLY A 28 19.24 4.53 -1.60
C GLY A 28 19.17 4.74 -0.09
N THR A 29 17.99 4.96 0.47
CA THR A 29 17.79 5.12 1.93
C THR A 29 18.03 3.81 2.68
N ILE A 30 17.61 2.68 2.09
CA ILE A 30 17.87 1.33 2.59
C ILE A 30 18.42 0.45 1.46
N HIS A 31 19.18 -0.59 1.78
CA HIS A 31 19.72 -1.51 0.79
C HIS A 31 19.17 -2.91 1.04
N LEU A 32 18.31 -3.38 0.13
CA LEU A 32 17.77 -4.73 0.19
C LEU A 32 18.79 -5.71 -0.40
N PRO A 33 19.14 -6.79 0.31
CA PRO A 33 19.92 -7.86 -0.29
C PRO A 33 19.07 -8.55 -1.38
N PHE A 34 19.68 -8.87 -2.52
CA PHE A 34 19.06 -9.53 -3.69
C PHE A 34 18.21 -8.64 -4.61
N THR A 35 18.86 -7.69 -5.30
CA THR A 35 18.23 -6.82 -6.31
C THR A 35 18.14 -7.43 -7.71
N GLY A 36 18.47 -8.71 -7.90
CA GLY A 36 18.50 -9.37 -9.21
C GLY A 36 17.15 -9.34 -9.97
N PHE A 37 16.04 -9.21 -9.26
CA PHE A 37 14.70 -9.07 -9.83
C PHE A 37 14.42 -7.68 -10.43
N MET A 38 14.97 -6.63 -9.81
CA MET A 38 14.87 -5.23 -10.29
C MET A 38 16.26 -4.59 -10.17
N PRO A 39 17.11 -4.69 -11.19
CA PRO A 39 18.50 -4.25 -11.07
C PRO A 39 18.68 -2.73 -11.03
N LYS A 40 17.66 -1.95 -11.41
CA LYS A 40 17.71 -0.48 -11.47
C LYS A 40 16.94 0.14 -10.31
N ASP A 41 17.61 1.00 -9.55
CA ASP A 41 17.03 1.72 -8.40
C ASP A 41 15.82 2.59 -8.79
N SER A 42 15.83 3.15 -10.00
CA SER A 42 14.69 3.91 -10.53
C SER A 42 13.43 3.05 -10.67
N VAL A 43 13.56 1.76 -11.01
CA VAL A 43 12.42 0.84 -11.13
C VAL A 43 11.80 0.57 -9.76
N TRP A 44 12.62 0.37 -8.73
CA TRP A 44 12.16 0.25 -7.34
C TRP A 44 11.41 1.49 -6.87
N THR A 45 11.94 2.68 -7.20
CA THR A 45 11.31 3.96 -6.82
C THR A 45 9.95 4.13 -7.49
N ILE A 46 9.87 3.92 -8.80
CA ILE A 46 8.63 4.11 -9.58
C ILE A 46 7.58 3.09 -9.14
N ASN A 47 7.93 1.80 -9.12
CA ASN A 47 6.98 0.75 -8.76
C ASN A 47 6.58 0.83 -7.30
N GLY A 48 7.53 1.11 -6.40
CA GLY A 48 7.24 1.36 -5.00
C GLY A 48 6.25 2.50 -4.81
N SER A 49 6.41 3.61 -5.55
CA SER A 49 5.48 4.75 -5.50
C SER A 49 4.07 4.36 -5.95
N LEU A 50 3.94 3.58 -7.03
CA LEU A 50 2.65 3.06 -7.49
C LEU A 50 2.01 2.15 -6.45
N VAL A 51 2.78 1.30 -5.78
CA VAL A 51 2.32 0.41 -4.71
C VAL A 51 1.86 1.21 -3.48
N VAL A 52 2.58 2.27 -3.09
CA VAL A 52 2.16 3.18 -2.01
C VAL A 52 0.84 3.84 -2.34
N ILE A 53 0.69 4.38 -3.56
CA ILE A 53 -0.55 5.02 -4.02
C ILE A 53 -1.71 4.02 -3.96
N PHE A 54 -1.51 2.79 -4.46
CA PHE A 54 -2.54 1.76 -4.42
C PHE A 54 -2.94 1.41 -2.99
N GLY A 55 -1.97 1.17 -2.09
CA GLY A 55 -2.24 0.91 -0.67
C GLY A 55 -3.03 2.03 0.01
N LEU A 56 -2.67 3.30 -0.27
CA LEU A 56 -3.41 4.47 0.22
C LEU A 56 -4.85 4.49 -0.30
N VAL A 57 -5.06 4.24 -1.59
CA VAL A 57 -6.40 4.18 -2.19
C VAL A 57 -7.24 3.07 -1.53
N THR A 58 -6.66 1.88 -1.33
CA THR A 58 -7.35 0.77 -0.64
C THR A 58 -7.73 1.15 0.79
N LEU A 59 -6.82 1.77 1.55
CA LEU A 59 -7.08 2.21 2.92
C LEU A 59 -8.16 3.29 3.01
N VAL A 60 -8.08 4.29 2.14
CA VAL A 60 -9.06 5.38 2.09
C VAL A 60 -10.43 4.84 1.65
N GLY A 61 -10.46 3.95 0.65
CA GLY A 61 -11.68 3.27 0.22
C GLY A 61 -12.31 2.45 1.33
N ALA A 62 -11.51 1.65 2.06
CA ALA A 62 -11.97 0.88 3.21
C ALA A 62 -12.54 1.75 4.33
N ARG A 63 -11.97 2.94 4.55
CA ARG A 63 -12.43 3.88 5.59
C ARG A 63 -13.66 4.68 5.21
N ARG A 64 -13.78 5.08 3.93
CA ARG A 64 -14.90 5.91 3.44
C ARG A 64 -16.10 5.05 3.06
N LEU A 65 -15.91 4.07 2.18
CA LEU A 65 -17.00 3.33 1.56
C LEU A 65 -17.69 2.35 2.53
N LEU A 66 -16.93 1.70 3.41
CA LEU A 66 -17.50 0.76 4.39
C LEU A 66 -18.10 1.47 5.61
N ARG A 67 -17.74 2.73 5.85
CA ARG A 67 -18.32 3.54 6.95
C ARG A 67 -19.69 4.09 6.57
N ASP A 68 -19.88 4.43 5.30
CA ASP A 68 -21.16 4.96 4.80
C ASP A 68 -22.24 3.88 4.67
N HIS A 69 -21.85 2.62 4.47
CA HIS A 69 -22.80 1.49 4.43
C HIS A 69 -23.40 1.11 5.80
N ASP A 70 -22.75 1.49 6.90
CA ASP A 70 -23.24 1.22 8.27
C ASP A 70 -24.11 2.37 8.84
N LYS A 71 -24.36 3.44 8.06
CA LYS A 71 -25.34 4.47 8.47
C LYS A 71 -26.77 3.93 8.24
N PRO A 72 -27.62 3.82 9.29
CA PRO A 72 -29.02 3.49 9.08
C PRO A 72 -29.68 4.58 8.22
N ALA A 73 -30.42 4.17 7.19
CA ALA A 73 -31.27 5.06 6.43
C ALA A 73 -32.27 5.69 7.41
N ALA A 74 -32.16 7.00 7.60
CA ALA A 74 -33.02 7.80 8.47
C ALA A 74 -34.46 7.85 7.94
#